data_AF-A0A3D1T2A1-F1
#
_entry.id   AF-A0A3D1T2A1-F1
#
_cell.length_a   1.000
_cell.length_b   1.000
_cell.length_c   1.000
_cell.angle_alpha   90.00
_cell.angle_beta   90.00
_cell.angle_gamma   90.00
#
_symmetry.space_group_name_H-M   'P 1'
#
loop_
_entity.id
_entity.type
_entity.pdbx_description
1 polymer ?
#
loop_
_entity_poly.entity_id
_entity_poly.type
_entity_poly.pdbx_seq_one_letter_code
_entity_poly.pdbx_strand_id
1 'polypeptide(L)'
;MYLILRSWRAGIALLLLLFACCVTLSGCATLPTEQTIYAMDTFITIKAYGPDASAAVNKAMAVFTTSDQHMNVFDSSSELAMVNAASGQKAVQVSADTFKVIEAALAMARLTDGA
;
A
#
# COMPACT_ATOMS: atom_id res chain seq x y z
N MET A 1 -1.86 -47.20 47.47
CA MET A 1 -2.36 -45.80 47.51
C MET A 1 -1.35 -44.79 46.93
N TYR A 2 -0.11 -44.71 47.44
CA TYR A 2 0.90 -43.71 46.99
C TYR A 2 1.34 -43.82 45.52
N LEU A 3 1.34 -45.03 44.93
CA LEU A 3 1.69 -45.24 43.51
C LEU A 3 0.63 -44.69 42.53
N ILE A 4 -0.65 -44.67 42.92
CA ILE A 4 -1.78 -44.17 42.10
C ILE A 4 -1.83 -42.64 42.14
N LEU A 5 -1.52 -42.03 43.28
CA LEU A 5 -1.36 -40.56 43.37
C LEU A 5 -0.14 -40.06 42.59
N ARG A 6 0.94 -40.85 42.48
CA ARG A 6 2.16 -40.48 41.75
C ARG A 6 1.97 -40.52 40.23
N SER A 7 1.21 -41.48 39.71
CA SER A 7 0.87 -41.57 38.28
C SER A 7 -0.10 -40.48 37.82
N TRP A 8 -1.05 -40.08 38.67
CA TRP A 8 -1.93 -38.94 38.39
C TRP A 8 -1.19 -37.59 38.35
N ARG A 9 -0.27 -37.36 39.29
CA ARG A 9 0.54 -36.12 39.31
C ARG A 9 1.47 -36.03 38.10
N ALA A 10 2.04 -37.15 37.66
CA ALA A 10 2.87 -37.22 36.45
C ALA A 10 2.05 -36.98 35.17
N GLY A 11 0.83 -37.54 35.09
CA GLY A 11 -0.08 -37.32 33.97
C GLY A 11 -0.54 -35.86 33.85
N ILE A 12 -0.89 -35.22 34.97
CA ILE A 12 -1.26 -33.79 35.00
C ILE A 12 -0.07 -32.91 34.60
N ALA A 13 1.14 -33.21 35.10
CA ALA A 13 2.34 -32.46 34.75
C ALA A 13 2.67 -32.56 33.24
N LEU A 14 2.55 -33.76 32.65
CA LEU A 14 2.76 -33.96 31.21
C LEU A 14 1.72 -33.22 30.37
N LEU A 15 0.46 -33.21 30.81
CA LEU A 15 -0.64 -32.54 30.11
C LEU A 15 -0.51 -31.00 30.17
N LEU A 16 -0.07 -30.46 31.30
CA LEU A 16 0.27 -29.03 31.45
C LEU A 16 1.46 -28.63 30.59
N LEU A 17 2.48 -29.49 30.47
CA LEU A 17 3.67 -29.23 29.63
C LEU A 17 3.33 -29.25 28.13
N LEU A 18 2.46 -30.18 27.70
CA LEU A 18 1.94 -30.22 26.33
C LEU A 18 1.08 -29.00 26.00
N PHE A 19 0.22 -28.57 26.93
CA PHE A 19 -0.58 -27.36 26.77
C PHE A 19 0.29 -26.10 26.67
N ALA A 20 1.31 -25.97 27.51
CA ALA A 20 2.27 -24.87 27.45
C ALA A 20 3.05 -24.85 26.12
N CYS A 21 3.46 -26.02 25.61
CA CYS A 21 4.12 -26.16 24.32
C CYS A 21 3.21 -25.73 23.16
N CYS A 22 1.93 -26.15 23.18
CA CYS A 22 0.94 -25.72 22.18
C CYS A 22 0.71 -24.20 22.16
N VAL A 23 0.73 -23.54 23.33
CA VAL A 23 0.59 -22.07 23.40
C VAL A 23 1.78 -21.37 22.74
N THR A 24 2.99 -21.91 22.90
CA THR A 24 4.21 -21.33 22.29
C THR A 24 4.36 -21.58 20.78
N LEU A 25 3.58 -22.51 20.21
CA LEU A 25 3.59 -22.82 18.78
C LEU A 25 2.62 -21.97 17.93
N SER A 26 1.93 -21.01 18.55
CA SER A 26 1.11 -20.03 17.83
C SER A 26 2.03 -19.07 17.06
N GLY A 27 2.42 -19.43 15.84
CA GLY A 27 3.18 -18.57 14.95
C GLY A 27 2.45 -17.24 14.72
N CYS A 28 3.15 -16.13 14.92
CA CYS A 28 2.61 -14.79 14.68
C CYS A 28 2.53 -14.55 13.16
N ALA A 29 1.42 -14.92 12.55
CA ALA A 29 1.12 -14.50 11.18
C ALA A 29 0.70 -13.04 11.20
N THR A 30 1.52 -12.15 10.62
CA THR A 30 1.14 -10.75 10.43
C THR A 30 0.05 -10.67 9.37
N LEU A 31 -1.17 -10.29 9.78
CA LEU A 31 -2.26 -10.03 8.84
C LEU A 31 -1.92 -8.80 7.98
N PRO A 32 -2.21 -8.82 6.68
CA PRO A 32 -2.01 -7.66 5.84
C PRO A 32 -2.95 -6.53 6.23
N THR A 33 -2.51 -5.30 6.01
CA THR A 33 -3.44 -4.17 5.82
C THR A 33 -3.72 -4.04 4.33
N GLU A 34 -5.01 -4.02 3.98
CA GLU A 34 -5.50 -3.90 2.61
C GLU A 34 -6.58 -2.85 2.54
N GLN A 35 -6.52 -1.97 1.53
CA GLN A 35 -7.56 -0.99 1.24
C GLN A 35 -7.71 -0.82 -0.28
N THR A 36 -8.93 -0.50 -0.70
CA THR A 36 -9.26 -0.23 -2.10
C THR A 36 -9.83 1.18 -2.22
N ILE A 37 -9.34 1.94 -3.18
CA ILE A 37 -9.82 3.28 -3.53
C ILE A 37 -10.25 3.34 -4.99
N TYR A 38 -11.12 4.29 -5.32
CA TYR A 38 -11.39 4.67 -6.70
C TYR A 38 -10.62 5.96 -7.00
N ALA A 39 -9.66 5.90 -7.91
CA ALA A 39 -8.85 7.02 -8.35
C ALA A 39 -8.29 6.71 -9.74
N MET A 40 -8.02 7.74 -10.54
CA MET A 40 -7.51 7.59 -11.91
C MET A 40 -8.44 6.75 -12.80
N ASP A 41 -9.74 6.90 -12.58
CA ASP A 41 -10.82 6.17 -13.26
C ASP A 41 -10.74 4.63 -13.14
N THR A 42 -10.16 4.13 -12.05
CA THR A 42 -10.04 2.70 -11.79
C THR A 42 -10.09 2.38 -10.29
N PHE A 43 -10.27 1.10 -9.97
CA PHE A 43 -10.12 0.60 -8.62
C PHE A 43 -8.66 0.22 -8.35
N ILE A 44 -8.08 0.83 -7.32
CA ILE A 44 -6.70 0.60 -6.90
C ILE A 44 -6.74 -0.08 -5.54
N THR A 45 -6.22 -1.30 -5.45
CA THR A 45 -6.07 -2.05 -4.20
C THR A 45 -4.63 -2.05 -3.74
N ILE A 46 -4.39 -1.57 -2.52
CA ILE A 46 -3.06 -1.52 -1.91
C ILE A 46 -3.04 -2.48 -0.72
N LYS A 47 -2.04 -3.36 -0.71
CA LYS A 47 -1.83 -4.36 0.32
C LYS A 47 -0.41 -4.28 0.86
N ALA A 48 -0.26 -4.23 2.17
CA ALA A 48 1.03 -4.21 2.83
C ALA A 48 1.06 -5.14 4.06
N TYR A 49 2.25 -5.60 4.42
CA TYR A 49 2.52 -6.43 5.58
C TYR A 49 3.57 -5.77 6.47
N GLY A 50 3.55 -6.09 7.77
CA GLY A 50 4.52 -5.60 8.74
C GLY A 50 3.99 -4.49 9.67
N PRO A 51 4.83 -4.01 10.60
CA PRO A 51 4.41 -3.10 11.67
C PRO A 51 3.78 -1.79 11.17
N ASP A 52 4.30 -1.25 10.07
CA ASP A 52 3.86 0.04 9.50
C ASP A 52 2.90 -0.12 8.32
N ALA A 53 2.33 -1.31 8.11
CA ALA A 53 1.49 -1.60 6.94
C ALA A 53 0.36 -0.60 6.74
N SER A 54 -0.33 -0.21 7.82
CA SER A 54 -1.41 0.79 7.75
C SER A 54 -0.91 2.17 7.31
N ALA A 55 0.20 2.64 7.88
CA ALA A 55 0.78 3.93 7.49
C ALA A 55 1.27 3.91 6.04
N ALA A 56 1.86 2.81 5.58
CA ALA A 56 2.30 2.62 4.20
C ALA A 56 1.12 2.63 3.22
N VAL A 57 0.04 1.89 3.53
CA VAL A 57 -1.19 1.86 2.72
C VAL A 57 -1.78 3.26 2.61
N ASN A 58 -1.91 3.99 3.73
CA ASN A 58 -2.44 5.35 3.74
C ASN A 58 -1.60 6.33 2.91
N LYS A 59 -0.28 6.25 3.00
CA LYS A 59 0.63 7.07 2.19
C LYS A 59 0.51 6.75 0.71
N ALA A 60 0.45 5.47 0.34
CA ALA A 60 0.30 5.04 -1.05
C ALA A 60 -1.03 5.50 -1.65
N MET A 61 -2.14 5.40 -0.89
CA MET A 61 -3.44 5.92 -1.32
C MET A 61 -3.36 7.43 -1.62
N ALA A 62 -2.72 8.20 -0.73
CA ALA A 62 -2.56 9.64 -0.91
C ALA A 62 -1.83 9.99 -2.21
N VAL A 63 -0.79 9.22 -2.58
CA VAL A 63 -0.07 9.42 -3.84
C VAL A 63 -1.00 9.28 -5.04
N PHE A 64 -1.83 8.23 -5.08
CA PHE A 64 -2.77 8.04 -6.19
C PHE A 64 -3.85 9.11 -6.23
N THR A 65 -4.43 9.50 -5.10
CA THR A 65 -5.45 10.54 -5.06
C THR A 65 -4.90 11.91 -5.45
N THR A 66 -3.70 12.26 -5.01
CA THR A 66 -3.05 13.53 -5.39
C THR A 66 -2.64 13.51 -6.87
N SER A 67 -2.14 12.39 -7.37
CA SER A 67 -1.80 12.22 -8.78
C SER A 67 -3.03 12.38 -9.67
N ASP A 68 -4.16 11.79 -9.28
CA ASP A 68 -5.44 11.92 -9.98
C ASP A 68 -5.89 13.39 -10.00
N GLN A 69 -5.87 14.09 -8.87
CA GLN A 69 -6.23 15.52 -8.80
C GLN A 69 -5.36 16.39 -9.72
N HIS A 70 -4.05 16.15 -9.79
CA HIS A 70 -3.15 16.99 -10.59
C HIS A 70 -3.15 16.64 -12.08
N MET A 71 -3.31 15.35 -12.42
CA MET A 71 -3.07 14.84 -13.78
C MET A 71 -4.32 14.26 -14.45
N ASN A 72 -5.51 14.44 -13.89
CA ASN A 72 -6.74 14.04 -14.55
C ASN A 72 -7.07 14.96 -15.73
N VAL A 73 -7.09 14.39 -16.94
CA VAL A 73 -7.36 15.10 -18.19
C VAL A 73 -8.82 15.54 -18.35
N PHE A 74 -9.73 14.97 -17.56
CA PHE A 74 -11.16 15.29 -17.58
C PHE A 74 -11.56 16.31 -16.49
N ASP A 75 -10.68 16.57 -15.52
CA ASP A 75 -10.89 17.58 -14.49
C ASP A 75 -10.33 18.92 -14.96
N SER A 76 -11.20 19.91 -15.15
CA SER A 76 -10.82 21.26 -15.61
C SER A 76 -10.00 22.04 -14.58
N SER A 77 -9.96 21.59 -13.32
CA SER A 77 -9.14 22.17 -12.27
C SER A 77 -7.74 21.55 -12.15
N SER A 78 -7.45 20.51 -12.94
CA SER A 78 -6.15 19.82 -12.88
C SER A 78 -5.00 20.65 -13.47
N GLU A 79 -3.78 20.34 -13.03
CA GLU A 79 -2.58 20.99 -13.55
C GLU A 79 -2.41 20.74 -15.06
N LEU A 80 -2.74 19.53 -15.53
CA LEU A 80 -2.70 19.20 -16.96
C LEU A 80 -3.75 19.99 -17.76
N ALA A 81 -4.97 20.16 -17.24
CA ALA A 81 -5.97 20.98 -17.91
C ALA A 81 -5.50 22.44 -18.07
N MET A 82 -4.86 22.99 -17.04
CA MET A 82 -4.26 24.32 -17.10
C MET A 82 -3.12 24.42 -18.13
N VAL A 83 -2.24 23.41 -18.19
CA VAL A 83 -1.16 23.35 -19.20
C VAL A 83 -1.75 23.31 -20.61
N ASN A 84 -2.74 22.46 -20.85
CA ASN A 84 -3.40 22.33 -22.15
C ASN A 84 -4.08 23.64 -22.58
N ALA A 85 -4.77 24.32 -21.66
CA ALA A 85 -5.43 25.59 -21.94
C ALA A 85 -4.44 26.73 -22.26
N ALA A 86 -3.23 26.68 -21.72
CA ALA A 86 -2.17 27.68 -21.96
C ALA A 86 -1.24 27.33 -23.12
N SER A 87 -1.50 26.23 -23.85
CA SER A 87 -0.64 25.74 -24.92
C SER A 87 -0.37 26.81 -25.98
N GLY A 88 0.91 27.01 -26.31
CA GLY A 88 1.38 28.02 -27.26
C GLY A 88 1.29 29.48 -26.78
N GLN A 89 0.83 29.74 -25.56
CA GLN A 89 0.61 31.11 -25.06
C GLN A 89 1.59 31.51 -23.95
N LYS A 90 1.71 30.71 -22.90
CA LYS A 90 2.58 31.01 -21.75
C LYS A 90 2.99 29.75 -20.99
N ALA A 91 4.07 29.85 -20.22
CA ALA A 91 4.46 28.82 -19.28
C ALA A 91 3.45 28.74 -18.11
N VAL A 92 3.23 27.52 -17.62
CA VAL A 92 2.39 27.22 -16.44
C VAL A 92 3.26 26.56 -15.39
N GLN A 93 3.21 27.07 -14.16
CA GLN A 93 3.84 26.42 -13.03
C GLN A 93 2.98 25.24 -12.58
N VAL A 94 3.63 24.08 -12.40
CA VAL A 94 3.00 22.85 -11.92
C VAL A 94 3.79 22.29 -10.74
N SER A 95 3.24 21.31 -10.05
CA SER A 95 3.92 20.57 -9.00
C SER A 95 5.17 19.85 -9.52
N ALA A 96 6.14 19.62 -8.62
CA ALA A 96 7.39 18.95 -8.96
C ALA A 96 7.18 17.53 -9.50
N ASP A 97 6.16 16.82 -9.02
CA ASP A 97 5.86 15.46 -9.46
C ASP A 97 5.24 15.45 -10.86
N THR A 98 4.28 16.33 -11.15
CA THR A 98 3.74 16.51 -12.51
C THR A 98 4.85 16.87 -13.50
N PHE A 99 5.77 17.75 -13.12
CA PHE A 99 6.90 18.12 -13.97
C PHE A 99 7.79 16.91 -14.30
N LYS A 100 8.15 16.09 -13.30
CA LYS A 100 8.95 14.86 -13.51
C LYS A 100 8.25 13.86 -14.41
N VAL A 101 6.93 13.70 -14.28
CA VAL A 101 6.15 12.80 -15.15
C VAL A 101 6.20 13.28 -16.59
N ILE A 102 6.02 14.59 -16.83
CA ILE A 102 6.11 15.17 -18.17
C ILE A 102 7.53 14.99 -18.74
N GLU A 103 8.57 15.23 -17.94
CA GLU A 103 9.96 15.02 -18.36
C GLU A 103 10.22 13.56 -18.77
N ALA A 104 9.74 12.60 -17.97
CA ALA A 104 9.86 11.18 -18.27
C ALA A 104 9.07 10.79 -19.54
N ALA A 105 7.86 11.34 -19.73
CA ALA A 105 7.05 11.10 -20.92
C ALA A 105 7.74 11.64 -22.19
N LEU A 106 8.33 12.83 -22.13
CA LEU A 106 9.09 13.41 -23.24
C LEU A 106 10.37 12.61 -23.53
N ALA A 107 11.06 12.13 -22.50
CA ALA A 107 12.20 11.25 -22.67
C ALA A 107 11.79 9.94 -23.37
N MET A 108 10.67 9.34 -22.95
CA MET A 108 10.14 8.14 -23.58
C MET A 108 9.76 8.41 -25.04
N ALA A 109 9.03 9.48 -25.33
CA ALA A 109 8.65 9.85 -26.70
C ALA A 109 9.87 10.01 -27.62
N ARG A 110 11.01 10.49 -27.11
CA ARG A 110 12.27 10.55 -27.87
C ARG A 110 12.88 9.17 -28.11
N LEU A 111 12.80 8.27 -27.12
CA LEU A 111 13.33 6.91 -27.23
C LEU A 111 12.48 6.04 -28.15
N THR A 112 11.20 6.35 -28.27
CA THR A 112 10.22 5.58 -29.05
C THR A 112 9.85 6.23 -30.39
N ASP A 113 10.52 7.32 -30.78
CA ASP A 113 10.18 8.13 -31.96
C ASP A 113 8.68 8.53 -32.00
N GLY A 114 8.09 8.76 -30.83
CA GLY A 114 6.71 9.19 -30.65
C GLY A 114 5.67 8.07 -30.60
N ALA A 115 6.08 6.79 -30.52
CA ALA A 115 5.19 5.66 -30.26
C ALA A 115 4.75 5.56 -28.79
#